data_AF-A0A5W7RYU1-F1
#
_entry.id   AF-A0A5W7RYU1-F1
#
_cell.length_a   1.000
_cell.length_b   1.000
_cell.length_c   1.000
_cell.angle_alpha   90.00
_cell.angle_beta   90.00
_cell.angle_gamma   90.00
#
_symmetry.space_group_name_H-M   'P 1'
#
loop_
_entity.id
_entity.type
_entity.pdbx_description
1 polymer ?
#
loop_
_entity_poly.entity_id
_entity_poly.type
_entity_poly.pdbx_seq_one_letter_code
_entity_poly.pdbx_strand_id
1 'polypeptide(L)'
;MKNNAKLIIEKLDANILVVGKTGSGKSTFIKGLNIPDSYYFDFPSIKESKSWDYPVSLTDRNFKDFDFENLKEKTIILDAVEFSDDVDNSPLINFIRNAAGKGKRIIAVAFPENAKKVHSVFDAVIEMKKESGHFYNEVL
;
A
#
# COMPACT_ATOMS: atom_id res chain seq x y z
N MET A 1 -6.33 -10.30 -22.38
CA MET A 1 -5.82 -10.81 -21.07
C MET A 1 -6.69 -10.24 -19.97
N LYS A 2 -7.25 -11.09 -19.10
CA LYS A 2 -7.90 -10.61 -17.87
C LYS A 2 -6.82 -9.94 -17.03
N ASN A 3 -7.01 -8.68 -16.65
CA ASN A 3 -6.09 -7.99 -15.76
C ASN A 3 -6.33 -8.52 -14.34
N ASN A 4 -5.67 -9.63 -14.00
CA ASN A 4 -5.86 -10.33 -12.73
C ASN A 4 -5.52 -9.42 -11.53
N ALA A 5 -4.53 -8.55 -11.64
CA ALA A 5 -4.20 -7.57 -10.61
C ALA A 5 -5.37 -6.62 -10.31
N LYS A 6 -6.04 -6.10 -11.35
CA LYS A 6 -7.25 -5.27 -11.17
C LYS A 6 -8.33 -6.02 -10.40
N LEU A 7 -8.64 -7.26 -10.81
CA LEU A 7 -9.68 -8.04 -10.14
C LEU A 7 -9.33 -8.35 -8.68
N ILE A 8 -8.07 -8.69 -8.40
CA ILE A 8 -7.57 -8.92 -7.04
C ILE A 8 -7.74 -7.65 -6.20
N ILE A 9 -7.29 -6.49 -6.69
CA ILE A 9 -7.39 -5.23 -5.94
C ILE A 9 -8.85 -4.77 -5.77
N GLU A 10 -9.72 -4.94 -6.76
CA GLU A 10 -11.10 -4.47 -6.65
C GLU A 10 -12.02 -5.41 -5.87
N LYS A 11 -11.73 -6.71 -5.83
CA LYS A 11 -12.67 -7.73 -5.35
C LYS A 11 -12.16 -8.60 -4.20
N LEU A 12 -10.86 -8.83 -4.07
CA LEU A 12 -10.32 -9.68 -3.01
C LEU A 12 -10.37 -8.92 -1.69
N ASP A 13 -11.16 -9.40 -0.73
CA ASP A 13 -11.25 -8.81 0.60
C ASP A 13 -10.07 -9.25 1.49
N ALA A 14 -8.86 -8.86 1.10
CA ALA A 14 -7.61 -9.27 1.73
C ALA A 14 -6.57 -8.15 1.67
N ASN A 15 -5.51 -8.28 2.49
CA ASN A 15 -4.40 -7.35 2.49
C ASN A 15 -3.54 -7.55 1.24
N ILE A 16 -3.30 -6.46 0.50
CA ILE A 16 -2.56 -6.50 -0.76
C ILE A 16 -1.36 -5.56 -0.70
N LEU A 17 -0.23 -6.06 -1.15
CA LEU A 17 0.97 -5.26 -1.36
C LEU A 17 1.14 -4.97 -2.86
N VAL A 18 1.30 -3.72 -3.23
CA VAL A 18 1.63 -3.28 -4.59
C VAL A 18 3.04 -2.71 -4.60
N VAL A 19 3.96 -3.39 -5.28
CA VAL A 19 5.37 -3.00 -5.38
C VAL A 19 5.74 -2.54 -6.77
N GLY A 20 6.84 -1.81 -6.89
CA GLY A 20 7.37 -1.36 -8.18
C GLY A 20 8.28 -0.14 -8.03
N LYS A 21 9.22 0.04 -8.96
CA LYS A 21 10.17 1.16 -8.90
C LYS A 21 9.49 2.51 -9.16
N THR A 22 10.20 3.61 -8.91
CA THR A 22 9.73 4.96 -9.28
C THR A 22 9.37 4.99 -10.76
N GLY A 23 8.23 5.60 -11.08
CA GLY A 23 7.75 5.70 -12.46
C GLY A 23 7.13 4.43 -13.03
N SER A 24 6.93 3.36 -12.24
CA SER A 24 6.20 2.16 -12.70
C SER A 24 4.68 2.32 -12.74
N GLY A 25 4.16 3.50 -12.37
CA GLY A 25 2.73 3.81 -12.47
C GLY A 25 1.87 3.23 -11.33
N LYS A 26 2.44 2.77 -10.21
CA LYS A 26 1.68 2.21 -9.07
C LYS A 26 0.52 3.10 -8.63
N SER A 27 0.79 4.35 -8.25
CA SER A 27 -0.22 5.28 -7.77
C SER A 27 -1.27 5.59 -8.83
N THR A 28 -0.85 5.78 -10.09
CA THR A 28 -1.77 5.97 -11.22
C THR A 28 -2.66 4.76 -11.44
N PHE A 29 -2.11 3.55 -11.33
CA PHE A 29 -2.86 2.32 -11.48
C PHE A 29 -3.91 2.20 -10.37
N ILE A 30 -3.52 2.35 -9.09
CA ILE A 30 -4.45 2.25 -7.95
C ILE A 30 -5.55 3.33 -8.02
N LYS A 31 -5.19 4.59 -8.31
CA LYS A 31 -6.17 5.69 -8.45
C LYS A 31 -7.14 5.47 -9.62
N GLY A 32 -6.78 4.65 -10.61
CA GLY A 32 -7.64 4.29 -11.73
C GLY A 32 -8.58 3.10 -11.47
N LEU A 33 -8.51 2.47 -10.30
CA LEU A 33 -9.35 1.33 -9.94
C LEU A 33 -10.62 1.78 -9.22
N ASN A 34 -11.69 0.98 -9.34
CA ASN A 34 -12.92 1.17 -8.58
C ASN A 34 -12.89 0.32 -7.31
N ILE A 35 -12.23 0.83 -6.27
CA ILE A 35 -12.10 0.18 -4.97
C ILE A 35 -13.23 0.71 -4.06
N PRO A 36 -14.21 -0.11 -3.68
CA PRO A 36 -15.34 0.35 -2.87
C PRO A 36 -14.94 0.60 -1.42
N ASP A 37 -15.64 1.53 -0.77
CA ASP A 37 -15.50 1.84 0.66
C ASP A 37 -14.04 2.00 1.09
N SER A 38 -13.32 2.87 0.36
CA SER A 38 -11.88 3.05 0.52
C SER A 38 -11.48 4.49 0.80
N TYR A 39 -10.51 4.66 1.70
CA TYR A 39 -9.82 5.93 1.90
C TYR A 39 -8.38 5.85 1.37
N TYR A 40 -7.96 6.85 0.58
CA TYR A 40 -6.64 6.89 -0.04
C TYR A 40 -5.71 7.88 0.68
N PHE A 41 -4.66 7.37 1.31
CA PHE A 41 -3.60 8.17 1.89
C PHE A 41 -2.45 8.35 0.89
N ASP A 42 -2.38 9.54 0.31
CA ASP A 42 -1.27 9.98 -0.55
C ASP A 42 -0.21 10.68 0.30
N PHE A 43 0.68 9.92 0.94
CA PHE A 43 1.72 10.50 1.82
C PHE A 43 2.64 11.50 1.10
N PRO A 44 3.06 11.27 -0.17
CA PRO A 44 3.82 12.26 -0.91
C PRO A 44 3.09 13.61 -1.04
N SER A 45 1.80 13.60 -1.34
CA SER A 45 1.00 14.83 -1.47
C SER A 45 0.69 15.46 -0.10
N ILE A 46 0.51 14.67 0.97
CA ILE A 46 0.31 15.20 2.33
C ILE A 46 1.54 16.01 2.77
N LYS A 47 2.76 15.56 2.47
CA LYS A 47 3.98 16.29 2.79
C LYS A 47 3.98 17.70 2.18
N GLU A 48 3.65 17.80 0.89
CA GLU A 48 3.63 19.08 0.17
C GLU A 48 2.72 20.11 0.86
N SER A 49 1.68 19.66 1.57
CA SER A 49 0.70 20.52 2.25
C SER A 49 1.05 20.94 3.68
N LYS A 50 1.96 20.25 4.37
CA LYS A 50 2.18 20.44 5.82
C LYS A 50 3.47 21.18 6.17
N SER A 51 4.64 20.64 5.79
CA SER A 51 5.97 21.26 6.00
C SER A 51 7.07 20.40 5.36
N TRP A 52 8.28 20.96 5.20
CA TRP A 52 9.45 20.23 4.72
C TRP A 52 9.84 19.03 5.60
N ASP A 53 9.49 19.08 6.89
CA ASP A 53 9.82 18.06 7.90
C ASP A 53 8.83 16.89 7.93
N TYR A 54 7.71 16.98 7.20
CA TYR A 54 6.78 15.87 7.11
C TYR A 54 7.37 14.75 6.23
N PRO A 55 7.30 13.48 6.66
CA PRO A 55 7.85 12.37 5.89
C PRO A 55 7.07 12.16 4.58
N VAL A 56 7.79 11.84 3.50
CA VAL A 56 7.23 11.53 2.17
C VAL A 56 6.50 10.19 2.18
N SER A 57 6.84 9.32 3.14
CA SER A 57 6.35 7.97 3.28
C SER A 57 5.72 7.73 4.66
N LEU A 58 4.85 6.73 4.72
CA LEU A 58 4.45 6.13 5.99
C LEU A 58 5.52 5.15 6.46
N THR A 59 5.90 5.29 7.71
CA THR A 59 6.93 4.52 8.42
C THR A 59 6.45 4.24 9.85
N ASP A 60 7.18 3.42 10.61
CA ASP A 60 6.89 3.25 12.04
C ASP A 60 6.99 4.57 12.84
N ARG A 61 7.83 5.52 12.40
CA ARG A 61 8.08 6.77 13.14
C ARG A 61 6.86 7.68 13.18
N ASN A 62 6.12 7.76 12.08
CA ASN A 62 4.93 8.59 11.90
C ASN A 62 3.63 7.80 11.91
N PHE A 63 3.67 6.47 12.05
CA PHE A 63 2.47 5.62 12.05
C PHE A 63 1.42 6.09 13.07
N LYS A 64 1.87 6.43 14.28
CA LYS A 64 1.01 6.90 15.39
C LYS A 64 0.36 8.27 15.16
N ASP A 65 0.76 9.00 14.13
CA ASP A 65 0.20 10.32 13.81
C ASP A 65 -1.13 10.19 13.03
N PHE A 66 -1.52 8.95 12.68
CA PHE A 66 -2.73 8.63 11.92
C PHE A 66 -3.62 7.69 12.71
N ASP A 67 -4.92 7.98 12.71
CA ASP A 67 -5.93 7.15 13.35
C ASP A 67 -6.57 6.17 12.33
N PHE A 68 -5.77 5.21 11.88
CA PHE A 68 -6.24 4.24 10.88
C PHE A 68 -7.36 3.31 11.40
N GLU A 69 -7.42 3.09 12.71
CA GLU A 69 -8.38 2.15 13.31
C GLU A 69 -9.80 2.70 13.31
N ASN A 70 -9.95 4.01 13.52
CA ASN A 70 -11.27 4.66 13.59
C ASN A 70 -11.78 5.22 12.25
N LEU A 71 -11.08 4.96 11.14
CA LEU A 71 -11.60 5.30 9.82
C LEU A 71 -12.96 4.63 9.57
N LYS A 72 -13.85 5.30 8.86
CA LYS A 72 -15.18 4.74 8.55
C LYS A 72 -15.06 3.68 7.46
N GLU A 73 -14.17 3.92 6.51
CA GLU A 73 -13.92 3.10 5.36
C GLU A 73 -13.31 1.75 5.78
N LYS A 74 -13.80 0.68 5.18
CA LYS A 74 -13.24 -0.67 5.34
C LYS A 74 -11.85 -0.77 4.74
N THR A 75 -11.67 -0.23 3.53
CA THR A 75 -10.41 -0.35 2.78
C THR A 75 -9.53 0.87 3.03
N ILE A 76 -8.28 0.65 3.44
CA ILE A 76 -7.31 1.70 3.67
C ILE A 76 -6.18 1.53 2.66
N ILE A 77 -5.99 2.53 1.81
CA ILE A 77 -4.94 2.53 0.80
C ILE A 77 -3.82 3.44 1.30
N LEU A 78 -2.63 2.87 1.47
CA LEU A 78 -1.45 3.54 1.99
C LEU A 78 -0.44 3.71 0.84
N ASP A 79 -0.35 4.91 0.25
CA ASP A 79 0.53 5.17 -0.89
C ASP A 79 1.86 5.81 -0.48
N ALA A 80 2.96 5.12 -0.80
CA ALA A 80 4.33 5.35 -0.31
C ALA A 80 4.55 4.87 1.13
N VAL A 81 4.63 3.55 1.29
CA VAL A 81 4.97 2.89 2.56
C VAL A 81 6.44 2.43 2.56
N GLU A 82 7.11 2.63 3.68
CA GLU A 82 8.45 2.12 3.96
C GLU A 82 8.44 1.29 5.25
N PHE A 83 8.70 0.00 5.11
CA PHE A 83 8.68 -0.97 6.18
C PHE A 83 10.00 -0.99 6.95
N SER A 84 9.91 -1.12 8.28
CA SER A 84 11.05 -1.34 9.16
C SER A 84 11.72 -2.69 8.89
N ASP A 85 13.02 -2.77 9.15
CA ASP A 85 13.76 -4.04 9.11
C ASP A 85 13.42 -4.95 10.30
N ASP A 86 12.97 -4.37 11.42
CA ASP A 86 12.42 -5.12 12.55
C ASP A 86 10.94 -5.46 12.30
N VAL A 87 10.73 -6.50 11.50
CA VAL A 87 9.41 -6.95 11.04
C VAL A 87 8.49 -7.39 12.19
N ASP A 88 9.06 -7.89 13.29
CA ASP A 88 8.28 -8.45 14.40
C ASP A 88 7.81 -7.38 15.38
N ASN A 89 8.62 -6.31 15.58
CA ASN A 89 8.27 -5.22 16.49
C ASN A 89 7.69 -3.99 15.78
N SER A 90 7.55 -3.99 14.46
CA SER A 90 7.01 -2.86 13.71
C SER A 90 5.51 -2.64 13.99
N PRO A 91 5.10 -1.47 14.55
CA PRO A 91 3.68 -1.15 14.75
C PRO A 91 2.90 -1.10 13.44
N LEU A 92 3.49 -0.60 12.34
CA LEU A 92 2.84 -0.59 11.03
C LEU A 92 2.57 -2.01 10.52
N ILE A 93 3.56 -2.89 10.60
CA ILE A 93 3.40 -4.28 10.14
C ILE A 93 2.39 -5.01 11.02
N ASN A 94 2.42 -4.80 12.34
CA ASN A 94 1.46 -5.39 13.26
C ASN A 94 0.03 -4.87 13.01
N PHE A 95 -0.14 -3.60 12.64
CA PHE A 95 -1.43 -3.09 12.19
C PHE A 95 -1.93 -3.83 10.93
N ILE A 96 -1.07 -4.01 9.93
CA ILE A 96 -1.44 -4.71 8.68
C ILE A 96 -1.84 -6.16 8.97
N ARG A 97 -1.03 -6.91 9.73
CA ARG A 97 -1.33 -8.31 10.12
C ARG A 97 -2.71 -8.44 10.77
N ASN A 98 -3.08 -7.49 11.61
CA ASN A 98 -4.30 -7.54 12.40
C ASN A 98 -5.50 -6.84 11.73
N ALA A 99 -5.33 -6.23 10.56
CA ALA A 99 -6.36 -5.43 9.90
C ALA A 99 -7.66 -6.22 9.68
N ALA A 100 -7.57 -7.45 9.16
CA ALA A 100 -8.72 -8.30 8.90
C ALA A 100 -9.55 -8.58 10.17
N GLY A 101 -8.89 -8.82 11.31
CA GLY A 101 -9.54 -9.02 12.61
C GLY A 101 -10.27 -7.77 13.12
N LYS A 102 -9.92 -6.58 12.61
CA LYS A 102 -10.59 -5.30 12.88
C LYS A 102 -11.62 -4.94 11.80
N GLY A 103 -11.94 -5.85 10.89
CA GLY A 103 -12.82 -5.58 9.76
C GLY A 103 -12.24 -4.58 8.77
N LYS A 104 -10.90 -4.42 8.74
CA LYS A 104 -10.17 -3.55 7.82
C LYS A 104 -9.47 -4.37 6.75
N ARG A 105 -9.25 -3.73 5.61
CA ARG A 105 -8.48 -4.25 4.49
C ARG A 105 -7.41 -3.24 4.11
N ILE A 106 -6.15 -3.67 4.00
CA ILE A 106 -5.05 -2.76 3.64
C ILE A 106 -4.58 -3.00 2.21
N ILE A 107 -4.40 -1.91 1.45
CA ILE A 107 -3.63 -1.93 0.21
C ILE A 107 -2.42 -1.02 0.41
N ALA A 108 -1.23 -1.61 0.52
CA ALA A 108 0.02 -0.87 0.71
C ALA A 108 0.77 -0.73 -0.61
N VAL A 109 1.25 0.48 -0.92
CA VAL A 109 2.07 0.75 -2.11
C VAL A 109 3.50 1.07 -1.68
N ALA A 110 4.47 0.27 -2.13
CA ALA A 110 5.85 0.35 -1.63
C ALA A 110 6.90 0.14 -2.74
N PHE A 111 8.16 0.39 -2.38
CA PHE A 111 9.31 0.03 -3.21
C PHE A 111 9.64 -1.47 -3.07
N PRO A 112 9.96 -2.18 -4.18
CA PRO A 112 10.20 -3.63 -4.14
C PRO A 112 11.31 -4.01 -3.16
N GLU A 113 12.42 -3.29 -3.18
CA GLU A 113 13.61 -3.61 -2.39
C GLU A 113 13.31 -3.52 -0.88
N ASN A 114 12.52 -2.53 -0.46
CA ASN A 114 12.11 -2.38 0.93
C ASN A 114 11.04 -3.42 1.33
N ALA A 115 10.10 -3.76 0.42
CA ALA A 115 8.93 -4.54 0.78
C ALA A 115 9.16 -6.07 0.76
N LYS A 116 10.25 -6.58 0.16
CA LYS A 116 10.56 -8.02 0.10
C LYS A 116 10.43 -8.74 1.45
N LYS A 117 10.89 -8.11 2.53
CA LYS A 117 10.88 -8.65 3.90
C LYS A 117 9.48 -8.84 4.50
N VAL A 118 8.46 -8.21 3.92
CA VAL A 118 7.07 -8.28 4.41
C VAL A 118 6.13 -8.99 3.44
N HIS A 119 6.61 -9.64 2.38
CA HIS A 119 5.73 -10.35 1.44
C HIS A 119 4.79 -11.35 2.13
N SER A 120 5.28 -12.08 3.14
CA SER A 120 4.50 -13.07 3.91
C SER A 120 3.42 -12.45 4.81
N VAL A 121 3.40 -11.13 4.98
CA VAL A 121 2.38 -10.40 5.75
C VAL A 121 1.12 -10.13 4.91
N PHE A 122 1.24 -10.20 3.59
CA PHE A 122 0.16 -9.89 2.65
C PHE A 122 -0.38 -11.16 2.00
N ASP A 123 -1.68 -11.14 1.70
CA ASP A 123 -2.37 -12.26 1.06
C ASP A 123 -2.10 -12.32 -0.45
N ALA A 124 -1.74 -11.18 -1.05
CA ALA A 124 -1.29 -11.09 -2.43
C ALA A 124 -0.25 -9.97 -2.60
N VAL A 125 0.73 -10.22 -3.47
CA VAL A 125 1.71 -9.22 -3.89
C VAL A 125 1.57 -8.99 -5.39
N ILE A 126 1.45 -7.72 -5.78
CA ILE A 126 1.34 -7.29 -7.17
C ILE A 126 2.57 -6.45 -7.50
N GLU A 127 3.36 -6.90 -8.47
CA GLU A 127 4.50 -6.13 -8.96
C GLU A 127 4.10 -5.32 -10.20
N MET A 128 4.39 -4.02 -10.15
CA MET A 128 4.21 -3.06 -11.25
C MET A 128 5.55 -2.79 -11.92
N LYS A 129 5.63 -3.04 -13.23
CA LYS A 129 6.83 -2.84 -14.05
C LYS A 129 6.58 -1.83 -15.17
N LYS A 130 7.64 -1.14 -15.58
CA LYS A 130 7.66 -0.32 -16.79
C LYS A 130 8.80 -0.78 -17.67
N GLU A 131 8.48 -1.28 -18.86
CA GLU A 131 9.45 -1.77 -19.83
C GLU A 131 9.14 -1.15 -21.18
N SER A 132 10.15 -0.57 -21.83
CA SER A 132 10.02 0.05 -23.15
C SER A 132 8.86 1.04 -23.28
N GLY A 133 8.55 1.79 -22.21
CA GLY A 133 7.46 2.77 -22.17
C GLY A 133 6.07 2.19 -21.86
N HIS A 134 5.94 0.87 -21.77
CA HIS A 134 4.68 0.20 -21.45
C HIS A 134 4.63 -0.23 -19.99
N PHE A 135 3.43 -0.17 -19.40
CA PHE A 135 3.19 -0.55 -18.01
C PHE A 135 2.62 -1.97 -17.95
N TYR A 136 3.17 -2.78 -17.04
CA TYR A 136 2.79 -4.17 -16.82
C TYR A 136 2.56 -4.41 -15.34
N ASN A 137 1.73 -5.41 -15.04
CA ASN A 137 1.56 -5.92 -13.69
C ASN A 137 1.59 -7.44 -13.70
N GLU A 138 2.10 -8.01 -12.61
CA GLU A 138 2.06 -9.44 -12.34
C GLU A 138 1.72 -9.69 -10.88
N VAL A 139 1.12 -10.85 -10.62
CA VAL A 139 0.84 -11.33 -9.26
C VAL A 139 1.96 -12.31 -8.91
N LEU A 140 2.62 -12.11 -7.78
CA LEU A 140 3.75 -12.92 -7.31
C LEU A 140 3.30 -14.10 -6.44
#